data_AF-A0A1Y2X2B2-F1
#
_entry.id   AF-A0A1Y2X2B2-F1
#
_cell.length_a   1.000
_cell.length_b   1.000
_cell.length_c   1.000
_cell.angle_alpha   90.00
_cell.angle_beta   90.00
_cell.angle_gamma   90.00
#
_symmetry.space_group_name_H-M   'P 1'
#
loop_
_entity.id
_entity.type
_entity.pdbx_description
1 polymer ?
#
loop_
_entity_poly.entity_id
_entity_poly.type
_entity_poly.pdbx_seq_one_letter_code
_entity_poly.pdbx_strand_id
1 'polypeptide(L)'
;MLAEQRRGSRGIANGIPYQLSCVRRTRVKLGSITEYFEEIKKWMDDCVAGNKGGSQAKKPEVREQLKRVQGFFNVLIIPNGFEYVNDRAPPKSHFPRKLNPAWPKVVNKLDDPVKFILLNWPINHKGALEKATEARWWNPYDLLGLFISILGPAPSTADKNNYFLPLTAVYARWCSRVAGRATESWEWNPRGDGVGDWPYMFQATWKPIGKEIYFFVGSSVAGDDWIENVKRGEDASKRVGKWRRAVQRSRFNMFHKSLQMKLFDINTFDTSPVQNNKNTKSNQPYGNCGETYPFVFSIRSSNNIDLKGLALQRDFMMKQSLASYDDYLKGSKTYLCGPCDNCRTLIEAAGALPKNFGGYQAASTSKPRPKAVTTAETAEEPAPMAAVSDPPEGWSSKAEDLNTSYYWGPNGDGTMAAQRVGLTNPSALMIINAESGGDAYLFTASTGKVYLWNMVTGEVFEYTNPADLNGILAQMRMPPGKGKLDRILLSDTE
;
A
#
# COMPACT_ATOMS: atom_id res chain seq x y z
N MET A 1 25.04 31.77 58.22
CA MET A 1 26.39 32.03 57.68
C MET A 1 26.40 31.44 56.27
N LEU A 2 26.50 32.12 55.13
CA LEU A 2 26.75 33.50 54.65
C LEU A 2 26.43 33.38 53.13
N ALA A 3 25.35 33.92 52.58
CA ALA A 3 25.19 35.27 51.99
C ALA A 3 26.14 35.60 50.82
N GLU A 4 25.49 35.84 49.66
CA GLU A 4 25.80 36.69 48.50
C GLU A 4 27.14 37.48 48.46
N GLN A 5 27.76 37.65 47.27
CA GLN A 5 27.52 38.80 46.36
C GLN A 5 28.52 38.86 45.17
N ARG A 6 28.16 39.74 44.22
CA ARG A 6 28.60 39.91 42.82
C ARG A 6 29.93 40.64 42.60
N ARG A 7 30.48 40.49 41.38
CA ARG A 7 31.14 41.45 40.43
C ARG A 7 32.25 40.66 39.68
N GLY A 8 32.45 40.69 38.37
CA GLY A 8 32.13 41.63 37.30
C GLY A 8 33.42 41.85 36.50
N SER A 9 33.46 41.53 35.21
CA SER A 9 34.55 41.94 34.31
C SER A 9 34.08 41.90 32.85
N ARG A 10 34.28 43.03 32.18
CA ARG A 10 33.85 43.38 30.82
C ARG A 10 34.79 42.76 29.78
N GLY A 11 34.23 42.41 28.63
CA GLY A 11 34.96 42.25 27.36
C GLY A 11 34.11 42.82 26.24
N ILE A 12 34.56 43.95 25.68
CA ILE A 12 33.98 44.66 24.54
C ILE A 12 34.69 44.16 23.28
N ALA A 13 33.96 43.79 22.22
CA ALA A 13 34.42 43.92 20.83
C ALA A 13 33.25 43.78 19.83
N ASN A 14 32.84 44.93 19.29
CA ASN A 14 32.33 45.27 17.95
C ASN A 14 31.96 44.17 16.94
N GLY A 15 30.81 44.35 16.26
CA GLY A 15 30.70 43.98 14.84
C GLY A 15 29.30 43.66 14.28
N ILE A 16 28.73 44.63 13.55
CA ILE A 16 27.82 44.50 12.39
C ILE A 16 26.32 44.22 12.67
N PRO A 17 25.38 45.09 12.20
CA PRO A 17 23.95 44.84 12.30
C PRO A 17 23.48 44.01 11.10
N TYR A 18 23.09 42.75 11.33
CA TYR A 18 22.29 42.00 10.35
C TYR A 18 20.80 42.25 10.64
N GLN A 19 20.13 42.91 9.70
CA GLN A 19 18.68 42.97 9.65
C GLN A 19 18.11 41.55 9.52
N LEU A 20 17.41 41.10 10.55
CA LEU A 20 16.54 39.92 10.49
C LEU A 20 15.29 40.28 9.69
N SER A 21 15.28 39.94 8.40
CA SER A 21 14.05 39.87 7.63
C SER A 21 13.19 38.73 8.19
N CYS A 22 12.03 39.11 8.70
CA CYS A 22 11.05 38.19 9.25
C CYS A 22 10.39 37.41 8.11
N VAL A 23 10.98 36.26 7.74
CA VAL A 23 10.29 35.28 6.89
C VAL A 23 9.26 34.58 7.77
N ARG A 24 7.98 34.95 7.58
CA ARG A 24 6.83 34.22 8.12
C ARG A 24 6.90 32.78 7.61
N ARG A 25 7.48 31.87 8.41
CA ARG A 25 7.28 30.43 8.24
C ARG A 25 5.83 30.14 8.56
N THR A 26 5.05 29.81 7.53
CA THR A 26 3.75 29.16 7.66
C THR A 26 3.93 27.96 8.59
N ARG A 27 3.35 28.00 9.79
CA ARG A 27 3.28 26.84 10.68
C ARG A 27 2.46 25.78 9.96
N VAL A 28 3.12 24.80 9.36
CA VAL A 28 2.50 23.53 8.99
C VAL A 28 2.00 22.91 10.30
N LYS A 29 0.69 22.69 10.42
CA LYS A 29 0.12 21.93 11.54
C LYS A 29 0.79 20.55 11.53
N LEU A 30 1.61 20.28 12.55
CA LEU A 30 2.20 18.96 12.77
C LEU A 30 1.08 18.05 13.28
N GLY A 31 0.65 17.10 12.45
CA GLY A 31 -0.33 16.11 12.88
C GLY A 31 0.22 15.15 13.94
N SER A 32 -0.64 14.64 14.80
CA SER A 32 -0.29 13.61 15.80
C SER A 32 -0.05 12.24 15.15
N ILE A 33 0.67 11.33 15.82
CA ILE A 33 0.87 9.97 15.29
C ILE A 33 -0.45 9.23 15.07
N THR A 34 -1.42 9.50 15.96
CA THR A 34 -2.79 9.04 15.88
C THR A 34 -3.46 9.45 14.57
N GLU A 35 -3.24 10.68 14.08
CA GLU A 35 -3.81 11.14 12.80
C GLU A 35 -3.32 10.33 11.61
N TYR A 36 -2.00 10.06 11.52
CA TYR A 36 -1.45 9.26 10.42
C TYR A 36 -1.92 7.80 10.47
N PHE A 37 -2.07 7.25 11.68
CA PHE A 37 -2.63 5.92 11.84
C PHE A 37 -4.09 5.88 11.37
N GLU A 38 -4.93 6.83 11.79
CA GLU A 38 -6.31 6.90 11.35
C GLU A 38 -6.44 7.13 9.84
N GLU A 39 -5.49 7.82 9.19
CA GLU A 39 -5.43 7.90 7.73
C GLU A 39 -5.17 6.53 7.07
N ILE A 40 -4.21 5.75 7.58
CA ILE A 40 -3.93 4.39 7.08
C ILE A 40 -5.15 3.50 7.29
N LYS A 41 -5.74 3.53 8.47
CA LYS A 41 -6.93 2.75 8.82
C LYS A 41 -8.12 3.13 7.96
N LYS A 42 -8.40 4.43 7.79
CA LYS A 42 -9.44 4.92 6.88
C LYS A 42 -9.18 4.45 5.45
N TRP A 43 -7.94 4.47 4.97
CA TRP A 43 -7.62 3.94 3.66
C TRP A 43 -7.90 2.44 3.55
N MET A 44 -7.59 1.66 4.60
CA MET A 44 -7.95 0.23 4.65
C MET A 44 -9.48 0.03 4.67
N ASP A 45 -10.22 0.84 5.43
CA ASP A 45 -11.69 0.82 5.48
C ASP A 45 -12.28 1.11 4.09
N ASP A 46 -11.77 2.14 3.41
CA ASP A 46 -12.16 2.48 2.05
C ASP A 46 -11.87 1.31 1.07
N CYS A 47 -10.78 0.55 1.25
CA CYS A 47 -10.51 -0.66 0.45
C CYS A 47 -11.48 -1.80 0.79
N VAL A 48 -11.77 -2.03 2.06
CA VAL A 48 -12.73 -3.06 2.51
C VAL A 48 -14.14 -2.75 2.01
N ALA A 49 -14.52 -1.47 1.90
CA ALA A 49 -15.79 -1.06 1.31
C ALA A 49 -15.83 -1.26 -0.21
N GLY A 50 -14.67 -1.34 -0.87
CA GLY A 50 -14.54 -1.37 -2.33
C GLY A 50 -14.48 0.00 -2.98
N ASN A 51 -14.32 1.06 -2.18
CA ASN A 51 -14.18 2.45 -2.63
C ASN A 51 -12.76 2.76 -3.11
N LYS A 52 -11.77 2.01 -2.62
CA LYS A 52 -10.34 2.09 -3.02
C LYS A 52 -9.78 0.68 -3.25
N GLY A 53 -8.54 0.58 -3.71
CA GLY A 53 -7.82 -0.70 -3.80
C GLY A 53 -7.95 -1.43 -5.14
N GLY A 54 -8.30 -0.71 -6.21
CA GLY A 54 -8.32 -1.25 -7.57
C GLY A 54 -9.49 -2.21 -7.85
N SER A 55 -9.38 -2.99 -8.93
CA SER A 55 -10.45 -3.89 -9.38
C SER A 55 -10.71 -5.06 -8.43
N GLN A 56 -9.68 -5.58 -7.73
CA GLN A 56 -9.89 -6.68 -6.79
C GLN A 56 -10.72 -6.27 -5.59
N ALA A 57 -10.52 -5.06 -5.05
CA ALA A 57 -11.30 -4.59 -3.91
C ALA A 57 -12.80 -4.43 -4.23
N LYS A 58 -13.21 -4.47 -5.51
CA LYS A 58 -14.63 -4.51 -5.90
C LYS A 58 -15.25 -5.90 -5.74
N LYS A 59 -14.45 -6.96 -5.66
CA LYS A 59 -14.91 -8.35 -5.56
C LYS A 59 -15.34 -8.69 -4.12
N PRO A 60 -16.56 -9.22 -3.88
CA PRO A 60 -17.05 -9.52 -2.54
C PRO A 60 -16.13 -10.44 -1.72
N GLU A 61 -15.60 -11.49 -2.34
CA GLU A 61 -14.72 -12.48 -1.70
C GLU A 61 -13.37 -11.87 -1.29
N VAL A 62 -12.86 -10.91 -2.07
CA VAL A 62 -11.65 -10.16 -1.74
C VAL A 62 -11.93 -9.22 -0.57
N ARG A 63 -13.07 -8.51 -0.57
CA ARG A 63 -13.45 -7.61 0.53
C ARG A 63 -13.57 -8.34 1.87
N GLU A 64 -14.15 -9.54 1.86
CA GLU A 64 -14.19 -10.39 3.08
C GLU A 64 -12.78 -10.78 3.55
N GLN A 65 -11.88 -11.09 2.61
CA GLN A 65 -10.50 -11.37 2.98
C GLN A 65 -9.77 -10.13 3.54
N LEU A 66 -9.92 -8.97 2.90
CA LEU A 66 -9.37 -7.70 3.35
C LEU A 66 -9.90 -7.35 4.75
N LYS A 67 -11.21 -7.50 4.98
CA LYS A 67 -11.87 -7.27 6.28
C LYS A 67 -11.28 -8.15 7.37
N ARG A 68 -11.05 -9.43 7.08
CA ARG A 68 -10.42 -10.37 8.02
C ARG A 68 -8.98 -9.97 8.36
N VAL A 69 -8.17 -9.63 7.36
CA VAL A 69 -6.78 -9.19 7.56
C VAL A 69 -6.73 -7.89 8.36
N GLN A 70 -7.59 -6.93 8.02
CA GLN A 70 -7.72 -5.66 8.72
C GLN A 70 -8.15 -5.86 10.19
N GLY A 71 -9.09 -6.76 10.46
CA GLY A 71 -9.52 -7.06 11.83
C GLY A 71 -8.35 -7.53 12.70
N PHE A 72 -7.50 -8.43 12.19
CA PHE A 72 -6.31 -8.87 12.92
C PHE A 72 -5.25 -7.78 13.03
N PHE A 73 -5.06 -6.99 11.97
CA PHE A 73 -4.13 -5.87 11.97
C PHE A 73 -4.48 -4.84 13.06
N ASN A 74 -5.76 -4.44 13.14
CA ASN A 74 -6.25 -3.46 14.12
C ASN A 74 -6.08 -3.92 15.57
N VAL A 75 -6.02 -5.24 15.81
CA VAL A 75 -5.83 -5.82 17.14
C VAL A 75 -4.35 -5.76 17.58
N LEU A 76 -3.38 -5.58 16.68
CA LEU A 76 -1.95 -5.61 17.00
C LEU A 76 -1.26 -4.23 17.09
N ILE A 77 -1.90 -3.19 16.58
CA ILE A 77 -1.28 -1.89 16.32
C ILE A 77 -1.66 -0.84 17.35
N ILE A 78 -0.90 0.25 17.40
CA ILE A 78 -1.19 1.39 18.28
C ILE A 78 -2.51 2.10 17.90
N PRO A 79 -3.14 2.84 18.83
CA PRO A 79 -2.89 2.83 20.27
C PRO A 79 -3.59 1.66 21.00
N ASN A 80 -4.45 0.93 20.31
CA ASN A 80 -5.44 0.03 20.92
C ASN A 80 -5.02 -1.46 20.95
N GLY A 81 -3.81 -1.79 20.49
CA GLY A 81 -3.35 -3.17 20.37
C GLY A 81 -3.27 -3.86 21.72
N PHE A 82 -3.96 -4.99 21.88
CA PHE A 82 -4.16 -5.63 23.20
C PHE A 82 -2.85 -6.10 23.86
N GLU A 83 -1.84 -6.49 23.08
CA GLU A 83 -0.51 -6.87 23.61
C GLU A 83 0.50 -5.72 23.66
N TYR A 84 0.21 -4.61 22.98
CA TYR A 84 1.14 -3.49 22.81
C TYR A 84 1.59 -2.89 24.15
N VAL A 85 0.66 -2.76 25.09
CA VAL A 85 0.87 -2.23 26.44
C VAL A 85 0.43 -3.23 27.51
N ASN A 86 0.58 -4.54 27.26
CA ASN A 86 0.19 -5.56 28.23
C ASN A 86 1.16 -5.60 29.42
N ASP A 87 0.83 -4.87 30.49
CA ASP A 87 1.61 -4.81 31.73
C ASP A 87 1.73 -6.17 32.43
N ARG A 88 0.87 -7.15 32.10
CA ARG A 88 0.96 -8.52 32.64
C ARG A 88 2.01 -9.37 31.92
N ALA A 89 2.55 -8.90 30.79
CA ALA A 89 3.49 -9.63 29.95
C ALA A 89 4.67 -8.78 29.45
N PRO A 90 5.45 -8.14 30.35
CA PRO A 90 6.60 -7.31 29.95
C PRO A 90 7.70 -8.14 29.29
N PRO A 91 8.51 -7.54 28.38
CA PRO A 91 8.49 -6.15 27.92
C PRO A 91 7.30 -5.88 26.98
N LYS A 92 7.11 -4.65 26.49
CA LYS A 92 6.04 -4.36 25.52
C LYS A 92 6.28 -5.11 24.20
N SER A 93 5.23 -5.35 23.40
CA SER A 93 5.38 -5.96 22.07
C SER A 93 4.13 -5.85 21.21
N HIS A 94 4.34 -5.84 19.89
CA HIS A 94 3.27 -6.00 18.92
C HIS A 94 2.95 -7.46 18.56
N PHE A 95 3.64 -8.44 19.15
CA PHE A 95 3.35 -9.85 18.88
C PHE A 95 2.28 -10.39 19.83
N PRO A 96 1.25 -11.06 19.30
CA PRO A 96 0.24 -11.70 20.11
C PRO A 96 0.88 -12.90 20.84
N ARG A 97 0.77 -12.95 22.16
CA ARG A 97 1.46 -13.97 22.95
C ARG A 97 0.75 -14.28 24.25
N LYS A 98 1.11 -15.42 24.85
CA LYS A 98 0.74 -15.76 26.23
C LYS A 98 1.95 -16.24 27.01
N LEU A 99 1.91 -16.13 28.33
CA LEU A 99 2.95 -16.66 29.19
C LEU A 99 3.08 -18.17 28.99
N ASN A 100 4.32 -18.64 28.86
CA ASN A 100 4.63 -20.06 28.80
C ASN A 100 4.48 -20.66 30.22
N PRO A 101 3.61 -21.66 30.44
CA PRO A 101 3.47 -22.31 31.75
C PRO A 101 4.76 -22.94 32.27
N ALA A 102 5.69 -23.28 31.36
CA ALA A 102 7.01 -23.81 31.71
C ALA A 102 8.04 -22.73 32.06
N TRP A 103 7.68 -21.44 32.01
CA TRP A 103 8.60 -20.35 32.37
C TRP A 103 8.91 -20.39 33.87
N PRO A 104 10.20 -20.46 34.27
CA PRO A 104 10.56 -20.61 35.67
C PRO A 104 10.20 -19.36 36.48
N LYS A 105 9.79 -19.57 37.74
CA LYS A 105 9.53 -18.47 38.69
C LYS A 105 10.80 -17.72 39.09
N VAL A 106 11.95 -18.39 39.00
CA VAL A 106 13.27 -17.81 39.27
C VAL A 106 14.14 -18.02 38.04
N VAL A 107 14.50 -16.92 37.39
CA VAL A 107 15.17 -16.90 36.09
C VAL A 107 16.67 -16.79 36.34
N ASN A 108 17.38 -17.93 36.30
CA ASN A 108 18.78 -17.99 36.75
C ASN A 108 19.80 -18.18 35.61
N LYS A 109 19.41 -18.55 34.38
CA LYS A 109 20.37 -18.90 33.30
C LYS A 109 19.94 -18.44 31.90
N LEU A 110 20.89 -18.29 30.98
CA LEU A 110 20.64 -17.98 29.55
C LEU A 110 19.91 -19.10 28.79
N ASP A 111 19.90 -20.31 29.34
CA ASP A 111 19.23 -21.46 28.75
C ASP A 111 17.78 -21.65 29.22
N ASP A 112 17.24 -20.68 29.95
CA ASP A 112 15.85 -20.73 30.41
C ASP A 112 14.89 -20.86 29.20
N PRO A 113 13.78 -21.61 29.36
CA PRO A 113 12.79 -21.84 28.30
C PRO A 113 12.22 -20.51 27.79
N VAL A 114 11.59 -20.50 26.62
CA VAL A 114 11.02 -19.25 26.09
C VAL A 114 9.91 -18.74 27.01
N LYS A 115 9.96 -17.46 27.44
CA LYS A 115 8.95 -16.87 28.35
C LYS A 115 7.55 -16.87 27.77
N PHE A 116 7.44 -16.77 26.45
CA PHE A 116 6.19 -16.57 25.75
C PHE A 116 5.92 -17.63 24.69
N ILE A 117 4.65 -17.98 24.55
CA ILE A 117 4.14 -18.77 23.43
C ILE A 117 3.48 -17.78 22.46
N LEU A 118 3.97 -17.76 21.22
CA LEU A 118 3.43 -16.93 20.15
C LEU A 118 2.04 -17.42 19.73
N LEU A 119 1.06 -16.52 19.74
CA LEU A 119 -0.26 -16.74 19.19
C LEU A 119 -0.26 -16.38 17.70
N ASN A 120 -1.22 -16.90 16.94
CA ASN A 120 -1.31 -16.63 15.52
C ASN A 120 -2.74 -16.83 15.03
N TRP A 121 -3.03 -16.29 13.85
CA TRP A 121 -4.29 -16.46 13.17
C TRP A 121 -4.08 -17.20 11.85
N PRO A 122 -4.82 -18.28 11.61
CA PRO A 122 -4.82 -18.93 10.32
C PRO A 122 -5.55 -18.03 9.32
N ILE A 123 -4.85 -17.66 8.24
CA ILE A 123 -5.45 -16.94 7.11
C ILE A 123 -5.20 -17.79 5.86
N ASN A 124 -6.30 -18.23 5.27
CA ASN A 124 -6.30 -18.88 3.97
C ASN A 124 -6.34 -17.79 2.91
N HIS A 125 -5.17 -17.39 2.43
CA HIS A 125 -5.11 -16.52 1.25
C HIS A 125 -5.05 -17.40 0.00
N LYS A 126 -6.11 -17.29 -0.82
CA LYS A 126 -6.09 -17.71 -2.21
C LYS A 126 -5.38 -16.60 -2.99
N GLY A 127 -4.05 -16.67 -3.06
CA GLY A 127 -3.30 -15.83 -3.99
C GLY A 127 -3.70 -16.17 -5.43
N ALA A 128 -3.37 -15.30 -6.37
CA ALA A 128 -3.65 -15.49 -7.80
C ALA A 128 -2.99 -16.72 -8.45
N LEU A 129 -2.14 -17.44 -7.71
CA LEU A 129 -1.56 -18.73 -8.09
C LEU A 129 -2.41 -19.93 -7.58
N GLU A 130 -3.72 -19.68 -7.40
CA GLU A 130 -4.86 -20.63 -7.36
C GLU A 130 -4.86 -21.82 -6.39
N LYS A 131 -3.97 -21.88 -5.39
CA LYS A 131 -4.17 -22.78 -4.24
C LYS A 131 -4.05 -22.02 -2.94
N ALA A 132 -5.12 -22.00 -2.13
CA ALA A 132 -5.04 -21.56 -0.74
C ALA A 132 -4.05 -22.45 -0.01
N THR A 133 -3.07 -21.84 0.66
CA THR A 133 -2.36 -22.51 1.75
C THR A 133 -2.66 -21.73 3.01
N GLU A 134 -2.89 -22.44 4.10
CA GLU A 134 -3.03 -21.84 5.41
C GLU A 134 -1.67 -21.29 5.85
N ALA A 135 -1.52 -19.97 5.92
CA ALA A 135 -0.40 -19.34 6.58
C ALA A 135 -0.88 -18.78 7.93
N ARG A 136 -0.04 -18.93 8.96
CA ARG A 136 -0.33 -18.52 10.33
C ARG A 136 0.32 -17.18 10.62
N TRP A 137 -0.45 -16.11 10.48
CA TRP A 137 0.01 -14.73 10.60
C TRP A 137 -0.06 -14.24 12.04
N TRP A 138 0.87 -13.39 12.44
CA TRP A 138 0.98 -12.89 13.81
C TRP A 138 1.72 -11.55 13.92
N ASN A 139 2.26 -11.03 12.82
CA ASN A 139 3.07 -9.81 12.83
C ASN A 139 2.30 -8.69 12.12
N PRO A 140 2.22 -7.47 12.70
CA PRO A 140 1.46 -6.37 12.10
C PRO A 140 2.02 -5.91 10.75
N TYR A 141 3.35 -5.90 10.57
CA TYR A 141 3.99 -5.53 9.31
C TYR A 141 3.70 -6.55 8.22
N ASP A 142 3.72 -7.84 8.57
CA ASP A 142 3.42 -8.92 7.63
C ASP A 142 1.93 -8.91 7.24
N LEU A 143 1.02 -8.60 8.18
CA LEU A 143 -0.41 -8.41 7.92
C LEU A 143 -0.69 -7.20 7.01
N LEU A 144 -0.01 -6.08 7.23
CA LEU A 144 -0.10 -4.92 6.34
C LEU A 144 0.40 -5.27 4.94
N GLY A 145 1.50 -6.03 4.85
CA GLY A 145 2.04 -6.50 3.58
C GLY A 145 1.07 -7.42 2.85
N LEU A 146 0.45 -8.36 3.57
CA LEU A 146 -0.62 -9.21 3.04
C LEU A 146 -1.81 -8.38 2.54
N PHE A 147 -2.27 -7.40 3.33
CA PHE A 147 -3.39 -6.54 2.94
C PHE A 147 -3.12 -5.83 1.60
N ILE A 148 -1.94 -5.21 1.46
CA ILE A 148 -1.53 -4.54 0.22
C ILE A 148 -1.41 -5.53 -0.94
N SER A 149 -0.92 -6.74 -0.68
CA SER A 149 -0.71 -7.76 -1.72
C SER A 149 -2.03 -8.35 -2.25
N ILE A 150 -3.07 -8.41 -1.42
CA ILE A 150 -4.42 -8.83 -1.83
C ILE A 150 -5.05 -7.86 -2.86
N LEU A 151 -4.62 -6.59 -2.87
CA LEU A 151 -5.14 -5.58 -3.79
C LEU A 151 -4.62 -5.71 -5.23
N GLY A 152 -3.56 -6.49 -5.46
CA GLY A 152 -3.01 -6.74 -6.79
C GLY A 152 -4.00 -7.51 -7.69
N PRO A 153 -3.88 -7.45 -9.02
CA PRO A 153 -2.62 -7.28 -9.72
C PRO A 153 -2.17 -5.82 -9.83
N ALA A 154 -0.88 -5.63 -10.01
CA ALA A 154 -0.30 -4.36 -10.40
C ALA A 154 -0.76 -3.97 -11.82
N PRO A 155 -0.72 -2.67 -12.18
CA PRO A 155 -0.94 -2.22 -13.55
C PRO A 155 -0.07 -2.98 -14.56
N SER A 156 -0.55 -3.21 -15.77
CA SER A 156 0.17 -3.95 -16.83
C SER A 156 1.51 -3.32 -17.21
N THR A 157 1.65 -2.01 -17.00
CA THR A 157 2.88 -1.24 -17.23
C THR A 157 3.82 -1.23 -16.03
N ALA A 158 3.49 -1.92 -14.93
CA ALA A 158 4.27 -1.92 -13.71
C ALA A 158 5.66 -2.53 -13.89
N ASP A 159 6.68 -1.80 -13.44
CA ASP A 159 8.06 -2.24 -13.38
C ASP A 159 8.69 -1.92 -12.00
N LYS A 160 9.94 -2.37 -11.84
CA LYS A 160 10.72 -2.22 -10.60
C LYS A 160 10.72 -0.76 -10.11
N ASN A 161 11.02 0.17 -11.00
CA ASN A 161 11.21 1.56 -10.64
C ASN A 161 9.84 2.22 -10.49
N ASN A 162 8.95 2.00 -11.46
CA ASN A 162 7.78 2.81 -11.68
C ASN A 162 6.62 2.50 -10.71
N TYR A 163 6.57 1.29 -10.15
CA TYR A 163 5.50 0.82 -9.27
C TYR A 163 6.04 0.13 -8.01
N PHE A 164 6.87 -0.91 -8.16
CA PHE A 164 7.25 -1.76 -7.02
C PHE A 164 8.15 -1.05 -6.01
N LEU A 165 9.09 -0.22 -6.46
CA LEU A 165 9.93 0.56 -5.57
C LEU A 165 9.13 1.62 -4.79
N PRO A 166 8.29 2.47 -5.43
CA PRO A 166 7.35 3.35 -4.73
C PRO A 166 6.45 2.61 -3.74
N LEU A 167 5.85 1.50 -4.17
CA LEU A 167 4.98 0.69 -3.32
C LEU A 167 5.72 0.18 -2.07
N THR A 168 6.95 -0.31 -2.26
CA THR A 168 7.79 -0.79 -1.16
C THR A 168 8.13 0.33 -0.18
N ALA A 169 8.38 1.55 -0.65
CA ALA A 169 8.61 2.69 0.24
C ALA A 169 7.35 3.18 0.95
N VAL A 170 6.19 3.19 0.28
CA VAL A 170 4.91 3.49 0.94
C VAL A 170 4.66 2.47 2.05
N TYR A 171 4.81 1.18 1.74
CA TYR A 171 4.71 0.11 2.72
C TYR A 171 5.71 0.30 3.88
N ALA A 172 6.98 0.61 3.59
CA ALA A 172 8.00 0.86 4.60
C ALA A 172 7.65 2.04 5.52
N ARG A 173 7.19 3.13 4.92
CA ARG A 173 6.79 4.34 5.64
C ARG A 173 5.54 4.11 6.48
N TRP A 174 4.59 3.31 6.02
CA TRP A 174 3.43 2.94 6.84
C TRP A 174 3.82 2.02 7.98
N CYS A 175 4.73 1.07 7.74
CA CYS A 175 5.29 0.23 8.80
C CYS A 175 5.87 1.09 9.93
N SER A 176 6.62 2.15 9.64
CA SER A 176 7.16 3.05 10.66
C SER A 176 6.10 3.85 11.45
N ARG A 177 4.82 3.81 11.03
CA ARG A 177 3.71 4.54 11.67
C ARG A 177 2.72 3.64 12.39
N VAL A 178 2.62 2.37 12.01
CA VAL A 178 1.62 1.43 12.56
C VAL A 178 2.17 0.62 13.73
N ALA A 179 3.49 0.41 13.79
CA ALA A 179 4.17 -0.29 14.86
C ALA A 179 5.66 0.08 14.90
N GLY A 180 6.31 -0.11 16.03
CA GLY A 180 7.75 0.16 16.19
C GLY A 180 8.10 1.62 16.46
N ARG A 181 9.22 1.80 17.15
CA ARG A 181 9.80 3.08 17.53
C ARG A 181 10.66 3.61 16.39
N ALA A 182 10.44 4.86 16.01
CA ALA A 182 11.35 5.55 15.12
C ALA A 182 12.67 5.87 15.85
N THR A 183 13.80 5.63 15.19
CA THR A 183 15.14 5.91 15.74
C THR A 183 15.39 7.42 15.86
N GLU A 184 16.39 7.83 16.62
CA GLU A 184 16.74 9.25 16.78
C GLU A 184 17.10 9.95 15.47
N SER A 185 17.62 9.19 14.49
CA SER A 185 17.93 9.61 13.13
C SER A 185 16.70 9.86 12.24
N TRP A 186 15.49 9.64 12.75
CA TRP A 186 14.25 9.84 12.01
C TRP A 186 13.88 11.33 11.95
N GLU A 187 13.85 11.87 10.73
CA GLU A 187 13.57 13.28 10.46
C GLU A 187 12.07 13.58 10.24
N TRP A 188 11.24 12.56 9.99
CA TRP A 188 9.81 12.80 9.76
C TRP A 188 9.06 12.99 11.08
N ASN A 189 8.32 14.09 11.18
CA ASN A 189 7.40 14.29 12.29
C ASN A 189 5.96 13.88 11.90
N PRO A 190 5.17 13.38 12.85
CA PRO A 190 5.55 12.89 14.18
C PRO A 190 6.38 11.60 14.09
N ARG A 191 7.17 11.32 15.13
CA ARG A 191 7.95 10.09 15.26
C ARG A 191 7.03 8.90 15.60
N GLY A 192 7.35 7.73 15.04
CA GLY A 192 6.78 6.44 15.44
C GLY A 192 6.98 6.20 16.94
N ASP A 193 5.91 6.01 17.69
CA ASP A 193 5.92 5.82 19.15
C ASP A 193 5.66 4.37 19.58
N GLY A 194 5.68 3.43 18.62
CA GLY A 194 5.52 2.00 18.85
C GLY A 194 6.68 1.37 19.64
N VAL A 195 6.72 0.04 19.65
CA VAL A 195 7.65 -0.76 20.47
C VAL A 195 8.64 -1.54 19.63
N GLY A 196 9.89 -1.61 20.09
CA GLY A 196 11.00 -2.19 19.35
C GLY A 196 11.39 -1.37 18.13
N ASP A 197 12.43 -1.80 17.44
CA ASP A 197 12.74 -1.28 16.12
C ASP A 197 11.64 -1.66 15.12
N TRP A 198 11.36 -0.74 14.20
CA TRP A 198 10.64 -1.03 12.95
C TRP A 198 11.55 -1.80 11.97
N PRO A 199 10.99 -2.51 10.96
CA PRO A 199 11.75 -3.44 10.13
C PRO A 199 12.98 -2.81 9.48
N TYR A 200 14.08 -3.56 9.41
CA TYR A 200 15.33 -3.14 8.78
C TYR A 200 15.29 -3.26 7.25
N MET A 201 14.68 -4.32 6.74
CA MET A 201 14.52 -4.56 5.31
C MET A 201 13.05 -4.61 4.93
N PHE A 202 12.71 -4.00 3.80
CA PHE A 202 11.43 -4.12 3.11
C PHE A 202 11.69 -4.75 1.74
N GLN A 203 10.79 -5.57 1.23
CA GLN A 203 10.94 -6.13 -0.09
C GLN A 203 9.59 -6.29 -0.78
N ALA A 204 9.65 -6.31 -2.11
CA ALA A 204 8.56 -6.69 -2.98
C ALA A 204 9.06 -7.76 -3.93
N THR A 205 8.24 -8.79 -4.14
CA THR A 205 8.44 -9.80 -5.19
C THR A 205 7.22 -9.80 -6.09
N TRP A 206 7.42 -9.94 -7.40
CA TRP A 206 6.33 -9.96 -8.36
C TRP A 206 6.60 -10.93 -9.51
N LYS A 207 5.51 -11.38 -10.13
CA LYS A 207 5.51 -12.36 -11.19
C LYS A 207 4.37 -12.07 -12.19
N PRO A 208 4.64 -12.06 -13.50
CA PRO A 208 3.58 -12.05 -14.49
C PRO A 208 2.86 -13.40 -14.53
N ILE A 209 1.53 -13.37 -14.61
CA ILE A 209 0.65 -14.52 -14.82
C ILE A 209 -0.35 -14.12 -15.91
N GLY A 210 -0.16 -14.65 -17.13
CA GLY A 210 -0.89 -14.15 -18.30
C GLY A 210 -0.60 -12.66 -18.54
N LYS A 211 -1.65 -11.84 -18.57
CA LYS A 211 -1.55 -10.38 -18.74
C LYS A 211 -1.42 -9.60 -17.44
N GLU A 212 -1.55 -10.27 -16.29
CA GLU A 212 -1.60 -9.64 -14.99
C GLU A 212 -0.26 -9.78 -14.26
N ILE A 213 0.13 -8.77 -13.47
CA ILE A 213 1.36 -8.80 -12.68
C ILE A 213 0.99 -8.90 -11.21
N TYR A 214 1.17 -10.07 -10.63
CA TYR A 214 0.90 -10.29 -9.22
C TYR A 214 2.13 -10.03 -8.39
N PHE A 215 1.93 -9.50 -7.19
CA PHE A 215 3.02 -9.12 -6.32
C PHE A 215 2.70 -9.43 -4.86
N PHE A 216 3.75 -9.48 -4.07
CA PHE A 216 3.65 -9.55 -2.63
C PHE A 216 4.74 -8.68 -2.00
N VAL A 217 4.37 -7.95 -0.95
CA VAL A 217 5.32 -7.14 -0.17
C VAL A 217 5.49 -7.70 1.24
N GLY A 218 6.68 -7.55 1.80
CA GLY A 218 6.96 -8.00 3.16
C GLY A 218 8.21 -7.33 3.73
N SER A 219 8.48 -7.58 5.01
CA SER A 219 9.56 -6.92 5.72
C SER A 219 10.25 -7.84 6.71
N SER A 220 11.48 -7.51 7.13
CA SER A 220 12.17 -8.25 8.19
C SER A 220 11.39 -8.21 9.51
N VAL A 221 11.56 -9.21 10.36
CA VAL A 221 10.90 -9.25 11.68
C VAL A 221 11.32 -8.04 12.55
N ALA A 222 10.35 -7.41 13.18
CA ALA A 222 10.49 -6.24 14.05
C ALA A 222 9.25 -6.09 14.94
N GLY A 223 9.22 -5.09 15.84
CA GLY A 223 8.03 -4.76 16.64
C GLY A 223 8.00 -5.32 18.08
N ASP A 224 9.16 -5.60 18.68
CA ASP A 224 9.28 -6.10 20.05
C ASP A 224 10.53 -5.51 20.72
N ASP A 225 10.42 -5.15 22.00
CA ASP A 225 11.56 -4.71 22.82
C ASP A 225 12.28 -5.95 23.38
N TRP A 226 12.85 -6.78 22.52
CA TRP A 226 13.48 -8.04 22.92
C TRP A 226 14.66 -7.75 23.87
N ILE A 227 14.53 -8.13 25.15
CA ILE A 227 15.63 -8.06 26.12
C ILE A 227 16.10 -9.50 26.38
N GLU A 228 17.02 -9.97 25.53
CA GLU A 228 17.61 -11.31 25.63
C GLU A 228 18.54 -11.41 26.85
N ASN A 229 19.28 -10.34 27.12
CA ASN A 229 20.20 -10.20 28.24
C ASN A 229 19.85 -8.95 29.04
N VAL A 230 19.67 -9.13 30.34
CA VAL A 230 19.48 -8.05 31.31
C VAL A 230 20.86 -7.73 31.88
N LYS A 231 21.31 -6.47 31.82
CA LYS A 231 22.61 -6.09 32.41
C LYS A 231 22.54 -6.19 33.94
N ARG A 232 23.69 -6.32 34.61
CA ARG A 232 23.77 -6.32 36.08
C ARG A 232 23.12 -5.04 36.62
N GLY A 233 22.07 -5.19 37.43
CA GLY A 233 21.30 -4.07 38.01
C GLY A 233 20.04 -3.67 37.24
N GLU A 234 19.79 -4.25 36.07
CA GLU A 234 18.51 -4.09 35.35
C GLU A 234 17.46 -5.10 35.82
N ASP A 235 16.19 -4.77 35.61
CA ASP A 235 15.06 -5.59 36.04
C ASP A 235 14.99 -6.93 35.27
N ALA A 236 15.30 -8.03 35.97
CA ALA A 236 15.26 -9.39 35.45
C ALA A 236 13.86 -9.80 34.93
N SER A 237 12.79 -9.12 35.35
CA SER A 237 11.42 -9.36 34.87
C SER A 237 11.27 -9.11 33.36
N LYS A 238 12.13 -8.25 32.79
CA LYS A 238 12.14 -7.90 31.36
C LYS A 238 12.79 -8.96 30.49
N ARG A 239 13.45 -9.95 31.08
CA ARG A 239 14.08 -11.05 30.36
C ARG A 239 13.03 -11.93 29.68
N VAL A 240 13.26 -12.29 28.43
CA VAL A 240 12.33 -13.10 27.62
C VAL A 240 12.86 -14.47 27.21
N GLY A 241 14.09 -14.81 27.63
CA GLY A 241 14.78 -16.03 27.22
C GLY A 241 15.05 -16.02 25.71
N LYS A 242 14.92 -17.19 25.05
CA LYS A 242 15.16 -17.36 23.60
C LYS A 242 13.98 -16.87 22.73
N TRP A 243 13.27 -15.81 23.14
CA TRP A 243 12.04 -15.32 22.48
C TRP A 243 12.25 -14.90 21.03
N ARG A 244 13.27 -14.09 20.74
CA ARG A 244 13.59 -13.68 19.36
C ARG A 244 13.76 -14.87 18.42
N ARG A 245 14.53 -15.86 18.88
CA ARG A 245 14.77 -17.10 18.16
C ARG A 245 13.49 -17.91 17.96
N ALA A 246 12.59 -17.94 18.96
CA ALA A 246 11.29 -18.59 18.85
C ALA A 246 10.40 -17.92 17.80
N VAL A 247 10.40 -16.58 17.74
CA VAL A 247 9.66 -15.82 16.73
C VAL A 247 10.22 -16.05 15.32
N GLN A 248 11.54 -15.98 15.15
CA GLN A 248 12.20 -16.29 13.88
C GLN A 248 11.92 -17.75 13.43
N ARG A 249 11.97 -18.71 14.36
CA ARG A 249 11.64 -20.12 14.09
C ARG A 249 10.18 -20.29 13.71
N SER A 250 9.26 -19.56 14.35
CA SER A 250 7.85 -19.58 13.97
C SER A 250 7.64 -19.09 12.53
N ARG A 251 8.29 -17.98 12.17
CA ARG A 251 8.26 -17.43 10.81
C ARG A 251 8.79 -18.43 9.77
N PHE A 252 9.93 -19.04 10.06
CA PHE A 252 10.52 -20.09 9.24
C PHE A 252 9.62 -21.32 9.09
N ASN A 253 9.05 -21.81 10.20
CA ASN A 253 8.15 -22.96 10.18
C ASN A 253 6.91 -22.68 9.34
N MET A 254 6.34 -21.49 9.46
CA MET A 254 5.20 -21.06 8.66
C MET A 254 5.57 -21.01 7.16
N PHE A 255 6.75 -20.48 6.81
CA PHE A 255 7.25 -20.51 5.44
C PHE A 255 7.37 -21.94 4.92
N HIS A 256 8.15 -22.77 5.60
CA HIS A 256 8.39 -24.16 5.24
C HIS A 256 7.09 -24.94 5.03
N LYS A 257 6.12 -24.81 5.95
CA LYS A 257 4.82 -25.50 5.88
C LYS A 257 3.92 -25.01 4.75
N SER A 258 4.15 -23.80 4.26
CA SER A 258 3.33 -23.22 3.18
C SER A 258 3.90 -23.47 1.79
N LEU A 259 5.09 -24.07 1.69
CA LEU A 259 5.73 -24.38 0.40
C LEU A 259 5.07 -25.58 -0.27
N GLN A 260 4.88 -25.48 -1.59
CA GLN A 260 4.42 -26.59 -2.44
C GLN A 260 5.58 -27.32 -3.13
N MET A 261 6.82 -26.84 -2.93
CA MET A 261 8.04 -27.45 -3.43
C MET A 261 9.12 -27.44 -2.34
N LYS A 262 10.01 -28.43 -2.36
CA LYS A 262 11.09 -28.54 -1.38
C LYS A 262 12.20 -27.55 -1.72
N LEU A 263 12.21 -26.40 -1.06
CA LEU A 263 13.28 -25.40 -1.20
C LEU A 263 14.45 -25.64 -0.22
N PHE A 264 14.14 -26.16 0.96
CA PHE A 264 15.10 -26.43 2.03
C PHE A 264 14.50 -27.42 3.03
N ASP A 265 15.34 -28.01 3.89
CA ASP A 265 14.92 -28.90 4.96
C ASP A 265 14.50 -28.12 6.22
N ILE A 266 13.58 -28.67 7.02
CA ILE A 266 13.16 -28.05 8.28
C ILE A 266 14.34 -27.83 9.27
N ASN A 267 15.41 -28.61 9.14
CA ASN A 267 16.59 -28.52 9.99
C ASN A 267 17.57 -27.40 9.56
N THR A 268 17.34 -26.72 8.43
CA THR A 268 18.25 -25.67 7.93
C THR A 268 18.12 -24.34 8.66
N PHE A 269 17.15 -24.19 9.57
CA PHE A 269 17.01 -22.95 10.35
C PHE A 269 18.29 -22.56 11.08
N ASP A 270 19.02 -23.56 11.59
CA ASP A 270 20.23 -23.39 12.40
C ASP A 270 21.54 -23.54 11.61
N THR A 271 21.44 -23.85 10.33
CA THR A 271 22.55 -24.11 9.43
C THR A 271 22.35 -23.37 8.11
N SER A 272 21.79 -22.16 8.19
CA SER A 272 21.44 -21.40 7.00
C SER A 272 22.70 -21.01 6.21
N PRO A 273 22.62 -20.80 4.88
CA PRO A 273 23.75 -20.41 4.05
C PRO A 273 24.57 -19.24 4.59
N VAL A 274 23.92 -18.19 5.12
CA VAL A 274 24.56 -17.05 5.78
C VAL A 274 25.37 -17.47 7.00
N GLN A 275 24.87 -18.40 7.82
CA GLN A 275 25.57 -18.87 9.02
C GLN A 275 26.77 -19.76 8.69
N ASN A 276 26.73 -20.48 7.56
CA ASN A 276 27.82 -21.33 7.11
C ASN A 276 28.89 -20.55 6.33
N ASN A 277 28.57 -19.37 5.81
CA ASN A 277 29.52 -18.56 5.06
C ASN A 277 30.37 -17.70 6.01
N LYS A 278 31.59 -18.18 6.30
CA LYS A 278 32.60 -17.50 7.13
C LYS A 278 33.00 -16.11 6.61
N ASN A 279 32.72 -15.80 5.34
CA ASN A 279 33.03 -14.51 4.73
C ASN A 279 31.90 -13.48 4.93
N THR A 280 30.73 -13.89 5.43
CA THR A 280 29.67 -12.93 5.76
C THR A 280 29.81 -12.43 7.19
N LYS A 281 29.63 -11.11 7.39
CA LYS A 281 29.57 -10.50 8.72
C LYS A 281 28.21 -10.73 9.42
N SER A 282 27.28 -11.39 8.74
CA SER A 282 25.91 -11.60 9.21
C SER A 282 25.79 -13.03 9.73
N ASN A 283 25.24 -13.22 10.93
CA ASN A 283 24.91 -14.55 11.47
C ASN A 283 23.39 -14.74 11.57
N GLN A 284 22.65 -14.17 10.60
CA GLN A 284 21.19 -14.15 10.64
C GLN A 284 20.63 -15.49 10.15
N PRO A 285 19.83 -16.21 10.97
CA PRO A 285 19.17 -17.43 10.54
C PRO A 285 18.06 -17.11 9.53
N TYR A 286 17.47 -18.16 8.96
CA TYR A 286 16.19 -18.00 8.25
C TYR A 286 15.10 -17.44 9.18
N GLY A 287 14.04 -16.86 8.60
CA GLY A 287 12.90 -16.36 9.36
C GLY A 287 13.11 -14.99 10.02
N ASN A 288 14.26 -14.34 9.82
CA ASN A 288 14.45 -12.93 10.18
C ASN A 288 14.19 -11.99 9.00
N CYS A 289 14.54 -12.42 7.78
CA CYS A 289 14.58 -11.56 6.62
C CYS A 289 13.21 -11.48 5.90
N GLY A 290 13.02 -10.44 5.10
CA GLY A 290 11.72 -10.02 4.56
C GLY A 290 11.13 -10.98 3.53
N GLU A 291 11.95 -11.79 2.89
CA GLU A 291 11.67 -12.69 1.79
C GLU A 291 10.71 -13.84 2.14
N THR A 292 10.57 -14.13 3.44
CA THR A 292 9.74 -15.23 3.95
C THR A 292 8.36 -15.24 3.28
N TYR A 293 7.65 -14.12 3.25
CA TYR A 293 6.26 -14.10 2.81
C TYR A 293 6.08 -14.00 1.30
N PRO A 294 6.81 -13.15 0.55
CA PRO A 294 6.60 -13.14 -0.88
C PRO A 294 6.99 -14.43 -1.57
N PHE A 295 7.90 -15.19 -0.99
CA PHE A 295 8.21 -16.52 -1.50
C PHE A 295 7.14 -17.56 -1.13
N VAL A 296 6.44 -17.44 0.01
CA VAL A 296 5.25 -18.27 0.29
C VAL A 296 4.24 -18.16 -0.86
N PHE A 297 4.04 -16.97 -1.42
CA PHE A 297 2.98 -16.75 -2.41
C PHE A 297 3.45 -16.84 -3.86
N SER A 298 4.68 -16.41 -4.16
CA SER A 298 5.14 -16.23 -5.55
C SER A 298 5.92 -17.42 -6.11
N ILE A 299 6.37 -18.36 -5.25
CA ILE A 299 7.19 -19.55 -5.62
C ILE A 299 6.35 -20.85 -5.67
N ARG A 300 5.03 -20.75 -5.85
CA ARG A 300 4.15 -21.93 -5.82
C ARG A 300 4.15 -22.78 -7.09
N SER A 301 4.64 -22.26 -8.22
CA SER A 301 4.72 -23.02 -9.48
C SER A 301 6.16 -23.40 -9.81
N SER A 302 6.34 -24.43 -10.64
CA SER A 302 7.65 -24.94 -11.06
C SER A 302 8.43 -24.00 -11.98
N ASN A 303 7.76 -23.08 -12.67
CA ASN A 303 8.41 -22.09 -13.53
C ASN A 303 8.46 -20.72 -12.83
N ASN A 304 9.60 -20.37 -12.25
CA ASN A 304 9.83 -19.07 -11.59
C ASN A 304 10.89 -18.21 -12.27
N ILE A 305 11.21 -18.48 -13.55
CA ILE A 305 12.26 -17.73 -14.27
C ILE A 305 11.95 -16.23 -14.38
N ASP A 306 10.65 -15.89 -14.48
CA ASP A 306 10.15 -14.52 -14.57
C ASP A 306 9.86 -13.87 -13.22
N LEU A 307 10.15 -14.58 -12.12
CA LEU A 307 10.02 -14.02 -10.79
C LEU A 307 11.07 -12.92 -10.59
N LYS A 308 10.61 -11.77 -10.14
CA LYS A 308 11.42 -10.56 -9.94
C LYS A 308 11.24 -10.05 -8.52
N GLY A 309 12.20 -9.29 -8.04
CA GLY A 309 12.06 -8.66 -6.73
C GLY A 309 13.02 -7.51 -6.49
N LEU A 310 12.82 -6.84 -5.37
CA LEU A 310 13.71 -5.80 -4.85
C LEU A 310 13.68 -5.81 -3.33
N ALA A 311 14.78 -5.39 -2.71
CA ALA A 311 14.85 -5.17 -1.27
C ALA A 311 15.38 -3.76 -0.99
N LEU A 312 14.75 -3.08 -0.03
CA LEU A 312 14.97 -1.69 0.33
C LEU A 312 15.28 -1.58 1.82
N GLN A 313 16.42 -0.97 2.16
CA GLN A 313 16.79 -0.73 3.56
C GLN A 313 15.95 0.40 4.16
N ARG A 314 15.64 0.27 5.46
CA ARG A 314 14.88 1.25 6.23
C ARG A 314 15.48 2.65 6.24
N ASP A 315 16.82 2.74 6.18
CA ASP A 315 17.58 4.00 6.29
C ASP A 315 17.23 4.97 5.16
N PHE A 316 16.77 4.44 4.02
CA PHE A 316 16.26 5.23 2.92
C PHE A 316 15.06 6.12 3.30
N MET A 317 14.21 5.66 4.21
CA MET A 317 13.02 6.40 4.65
C MET A 317 13.30 7.37 5.79
N MET A 318 14.50 7.39 6.36
CA MET A 318 14.77 8.20 7.57
C MET A 318 14.82 9.70 7.31
N LYS A 319 15.10 10.13 6.06
CA LYS A 319 15.35 11.53 5.69
C LYS A 319 14.15 12.19 5.00
N GLN A 320 13.88 13.45 5.34
CA GLN A 320 12.76 14.22 4.78
C GLN A 320 13.05 14.85 3.40
N SER A 321 14.32 14.84 2.97
CA SER A 321 14.85 15.69 1.89
C SER A 321 14.57 15.26 0.45
N LEU A 322 13.77 14.23 0.20
CA LEU A 322 13.45 13.78 -1.16
C LEU A 322 12.29 14.61 -1.72
N ALA A 323 12.60 15.69 -2.43
CA ALA A 323 11.63 16.63 -3.00
C ALA A 323 10.98 16.13 -4.31
N SER A 324 11.61 15.17 -5.00
CA SER A 324 11.13 14.63 -6.27
C SER A 324 11.29 13.12 -6.37
N TYR A 325 10.55 12.52 -7.30
CA TYR A 325 10.67 11.10 -7.60
C TYR A 325 12.04 10.72 -8.21
N ASP A 326 12.67 11.64 -8.95
CA ASP A 326 14.00 11.39 -9.51
C ASP A 326 15.09 11.43 -8.42
N ASP A 327 14.95 12.33 -7.44
CA ASP A 327 15.82 12.33 -6.27
C ASP A 327 15.62 11.07 -5.44
N TYR A 328 14.38 10.59 -5.35
CA TYR A 328 14.03 9.32 -4.74
C TYR A 328 14.70 8.14 -5.47
N LEU A 329 14.66 8.09 -6.81
CA LEU A 329 15.36 7.06 -7.58
C LEU A 329 16.88 7.12 -7.39
N LYS A 330 17.48 8.31 -7.42
CA LYS A 330 18.91 8.50 -7.18
C LYS A 330 19.31 8.06 -5.77
N GLY A 331 18.56 8.49 -4.76
CA GLY A 331 18.81 8.15 -3.36
C GLY A 331 18.63 6.66 -3.08
N SER A 332 17.66 6.00 -3.72
CA SER A 332 17.37 4.58 -3.50
C SER A 332 18.53 3.66 -3.88
N LYS A 333 19.41 4.06 -4.81
CA LYS A 333 20.49 3.21 -5.33
C LYS A 333 21.40 2.68 -4.22
N THR A 334 21.68 3.49 -3.22
CA THR A 334 22.55 3.14 -2.09
C THR A 334 21.88 2.21 -1.08
N TYR A 335 20.54 2.20 -1.06
CA TYR A 335 19.75 1.43 -0.09
C TYR A 335 19.05 0.21 -0.69
N LEU A 336 19.09 0.06 -2.01
CA LEU A 336 18.66 -1.13 -2.71
C LEU A 336 19.68 -2.25 -2.52
N CYS A 337 19.22 -3.36 -1.93
CA CYS A 337 20.04 -4.52 -1.67
C CYS A 337 19.72 -5.65 -2.64
N GLY A 338 20.76 -6.35 -3.09
CA GLY A 338 20.58 -7.68 -3.66
C GLY A 338 20.22 -8.71 -2.58
N PRO A 339 19.87 -9.95 -2.97
CA PRO A 339 19.58 -11.00 -2.02
C PRO A 339 20.83 -11.34 -1.19
N CYS A 340 20.66 -11.47 0.13
CA CYS A 340 21.67 -12.09 0.99
C CYS A 340 21.80 -13.59 0.65
N ASP A 341 22.81 -14.27 1.18
CA ASP A 341 23.07 -15.67 0.79
C ASP A 341 21.88 -16.60 1.11
N ASN A 342 21.17 -16.39 2.22
CA ASN A 342 19.94 -17.13 2.55
C ASN A 342 18.89 -16.94 1.44
N CYS A 343 18.61 -15.70 1.06
CA CYS A 343 17.64 -15.37 0.02
C CYS A 343 18.09 -15.90 -1.35
N ARG A 344 19.38 -15.80 -1.68
CA ARG A 344 19.93 -16.26 -2.95
C ARG A 344 19.70 -17.75 -3.13
N THR A 345 20.01 -18.54 -2.10
CA THR A 345 19.74 -19.98 -2.11
C THR A 345 18.26 -20.30 -2.29
N LEU A 346 17.36 -19.55 -1.64
CA LEU A 346 15.91 -19.73 -1.82
C LEU A 346 15.45 -19.43 -3.25
N ILE A 347 15.97 -18.35 -3.84
CA ILE A 347 15.66 -17.92 -5.22
C ILE A 347 16.14 -18.99 -6.21
N GLU A 348 17.37 -19.46 -6.07
CA GLU A 348 17.97 -20.47 -6.94
C GLU A 348 17.25 -21.82 -6.82
N ALA A 349 16.99 -22.27 -5.59
CA ALA A 349 16.26 -23.52 -5.33
C ALA A 349 14.83 -23.50 -5.90
N ALA A 350 14.24 -22.31 -6.02
CA ALA A 350 12.93 -22.12 -6.63
C ALA A 350 12.94 -22.09 -8.17
N GLY A 351 14.11 -22.15 -8.80
CA GLY A 351 14.25 -21.98 -10.26
C GLY A 351 14.09 -20.53 -10.73
N ALA A 352 14.18 -19.56 -9.82
CA ALA A 352 14.20 -18.15 -10.15
C ALA A 352 15.65 -17.65 -10.35
N LEU A 353 15.80 -16.53 -11.06
CA LEU A 353 17.12 -15.99 -11.39
C LEU A 353 17.53 -14.91 -10.37
N PRO A 354 18.63 -15.07 -9.59
CA PRO A 354 19.08 -14.07 -8.62
C PRO A 354 19.30 -12.68 -9.20
N LYS A 355 19.70 -12.58 -10.47
CA LYS A 355 19.87 -11.30 -11.18
C LYS A 355 18.56 -10.48 -11.26
N ASN A 356 17.39 -11.13 -11.23
CA ASN A 356 16.08 -10.46 -11.22
C ASN A 356 15.76 -9.80 -9.86
N PHE A 357 16.59 -10.08 -8.85
CA PHE A 357 16.49 -9.53 -7.49
C PHE A 357 17.69 -8.64 -7.14
N GLY A 358 18.57 -8.38 -8.12
CA GLY A 358 19.75 -7.55 -7.93
C GLY A 358 19.41 -6.12 -7.49
N GLY A 359 20.43 -5.40 -7.01
CA GLY A 359 20.35 -3.98 -6.64
C GLY A 359 19.97 -3.08 -7.82
N TYR A 360 20.37 -1.81 -7.79
CA TYR A 360 20.07 -0.92 -8.91
C TYR A 360 20.62 -1.49 -10.23
N GLN A 361 19.73 -1.78 -11.19
CA GLN A 361 20.11 -2.03 -12.58
C GLN A 361 20.07 -0.67 -13.27
N ALA A 362 21.21 -0.24 -13.81
CA ALA A 362 21.24 0.94 -14.68
C ALA A 362 20.22 0.72 -15.80
N ALA A 363 19.37 1.72 -16.00
CA ALA A 363 18.20 1.61 -16.83
C ALA A 363 18.52 1.05 -18.22
N SER A 364 18.01 -0.15 -18.51
CA SER A 364 17.50 -0.45 -19.84
C SER A 364 16.35 0.53 -20.07
N THR A 365 16.64 1.68 -20.71
CA THR A 365 15.67 2.66 -21.22
C THR A 365 14.46 2.85 -20.29
N SER A 366 14.67 3.42 -19.10
CA SER A 366 13.59 3.66 -18.14
C SER A 366 12.55 4.55 -18.80
N LYS A 367 11.37 3.99 -19.09
CA LYS A 367 10.19 4.79 -19.45
C LYS A 367 9.94 5.79 -18.32
N PRO A 368 9.56 7.04 -18.64
CA PRO A 368 9.26 8.04 -17.63
C PRO A 368 8.18 7.53 -16.66
N ARG A 369 8.21 8.10 -15.45
CA ARG A 369 7.24 7.92 -14.35
C ARG A 369 5.85 7.53 -14.91
N PRO A 370 5.19 6.47 -14.39
CA PRO A 370 3.78 6.30 -14.65
C PRO A 370 3.16 7.56 -14.06
N LYS A 371 2.44 8.34 -14.88
CA LYS A 371 1.51 9.35 -14.32
C LYS A 371 0.79 8.66 -13.17
N ALA A 372 0.73 9.32 -12.02
CA ALA A 372 0.15 8.76 -10.81
C ALA A 372 -1.11 7.96 -11.15
N VAL A 373 -1.39 6.86 -10.43
CA VAL A 373 -2.69 6.15 -10.46
C VAL A 373 -3.77 7.01 -9.77
N THR A 374 -3.78 8.28 -10.13
CA THR A 374 -4.81 9.30 -10.03
C THR A 374 -4.84 10.01 -11.39
N THR A 375 -4.98 9.23 -12.45
CA THR A 375 -5.54 9.64 -13.72
C THR A 375 -5.76 8.36 -14.51
N ALA A 376 -7.01 8.14 -14.91
CA ALA A 376 -7.31 7.25 -16.01
C ALA A 376 -6.31 7.52 -17.14
N GLU A 377 -5.88 6.45 -17.81
CA GLU A 377 -5.18 6.55 -19.09
C GLU A 377 -5.93 7.56 -19.95
N THR A 378 -5.33 8.73 -20.08
CA THR A 378 -5.56 9.65 -21.18
C THR A 378 -4.99 8.94 -22.42
N ALA A 379 -5.68 7.91 -22.92
CA ALA A 379 -6.02 7.90 -24.33
C ALA A 379 -6.62 9.29 -24.53
N GLU A 380 -6.00 10.12 -25.36
CA GLU A 380 -6.33 11.53 -25.62
C GLU A 380 -7.84 11.73 -25.44
N GLU A 381 -8.22 11.97 -24.18
CA GLU A 381 -9.59 11.93 -23.74
C GLU A 381 -9.96 13.38 -24.00
N PRO A 382 -10.88 13.62 -24.94
CA PRO A 382 -11.29 14.97 -25.26
C PRO A 382 -11.62 15.63 -23.95
N ALA A 383 -10.96 16.77 -23.69
CA ALA A 383 -10.93 17.47 -22.41
C ALA A 383 -12.24 17.26 -21.66
N PRO A 384 -12.23 16.85 -20.37
CA PRO A 384 -13.46 16.56 -19.63
C PRO A 384 -14.41 17.73 -19.83
N MET A 385 -15.46 17.50 -20.63
CA MET A 385 -16.36 18.58 -20.98
C MET A 385 -17.00 19.07 -19.69
N ALA A 386 -17.01 20.40 -19.54
CA ALA A 386 -17.46 21.06 -18.34
C ALA A 386 -18.81 20.48 -17.90
N ALA A 387 -18.91 20.10 -16.62
CA ALA A 387 -20.20 19.74 -16.03
C ALA A 387 -21.22 20.85 -16.35
N VAL A 388 -22.42 20.48 -16.79
CA VAL A 388 -23.47 21.43 -17.13
C VAL A 388 -23.94 22.10 -15.83
N SER A 389 -23.42 23.30 -15.54
CA SER A 389 -23.73 24.05 -14.32
C SER A 389 -25.07 24.77 -14.37
N ASP A 390 -25.64 24.93 -15.56
CA ASP A 390 -26.89 25.66 -15.82
C ASP A 390 -27.68 24.94 -16.93
N PRO A 391 -28.43 23.87 -16.62
CA PRO A 391 -29.19 23.12 -17.61
C PRO A 391 -30.36 23.96 -18.17
N PRO A 392 -30.79 23.75 -19.44
CA PRO A 392 -31.97 24.41 -20.00
C PRO A 392 -33.25 24.05 -19.24
N GLU A 393 -34.28 24.87 -19.38
CA GLU A 393 -35.59 24.61 -18.77
C GLU A 393 -36.11 23.20 -19.14
N GLY A 394 -36.60 22.46 -18.14
CA GLY A 394 -37.06 21.08 -18.30
C GLY A 394 -35.95 20.02 -18.23
N TRP A 395 -34.69 20.41 -18.03
CA TRP A 395 -33.56 19.49 -17.84
C TRP A 395 -32.91 19.63 -16.46
N SER A 396 -32.27 18.56 -15.98
CA SER A 396 -31.47 18.57 -14.76
C SER A 396 -30.10 17.95 -14.97
N SER A 397 -29.10 18.54 -14.32
CA SER A 397 -27.74 18.01 -14.18
C SER A 397 -27.42 17.58 -12.75
N LYS A 398 -28.41 17.56 -11.85
CA LYS A 398 -28.20 17.15 -10.46
C LYS A 398 -27.90 15.67 -10.40
N ALA A 399 -26.96 15.29 -9.52
CA ALA A 399 -26.52 13.91 -9.38
C ALA A 399 -27.66 12.94 -9.01
N GLU A 400 -28.65 13.41 -8.23
CA GLU A 400 -29.83 12.64 -7.83
C GLU A 400 -30.77 12.32 -9.00
N ASP A 401 -30.93 13.25 -9.95
CA ASP A 401 -31.78 13.07 -11.13
C ASP A 401 -31.10 12.19 -12.19
N LEU A 402 -29.77 12.31 -12.32
CA LEU A 402 -29.00 11.55 -13.31
C LEU A 402 -28.96 10.05 -13.02
N ASN A 403 -29.15 9.62 -11.77
CA ASN A 403 -29.14 8.22 -11.32
C ASN A 403 -28.04 7.38 -12.01
N THR A 404 -26.81 7.90 -11.95
CA THR A 404 -25.67 7.40 -12.75
C THR A 404 -25.30 5.96 -12.45
N SER A 405 -25.53 5.47 -11.23
CA SER A 405 -25.33 4.07 -10.87
C SER A 405 -26.32 3.13 -11.55
N TYR A 406 -27.57 3.56 -11.76
CA TYR A 406 -28.63 2.76 -12.37
C TYR A 406 -28.50 2.73 -13.90
N TYR A 407 -28.52 3.89 -14.56
CA TYR A 407 -28.53 3.96 -16.03
C TYR A 407 -27.14 3.85 -16.68
N TRP A 408 -26.10 4.29 -15.97
CA TRP A 408 -24.73 4.39 -16.49
C TRP A 408 -23.75 3.48 -15.74
N GLY A 409 -24.27 2.56 -14.92
CA GLY A 409 -23.49 1.46 -14.35
C GLY A 409 -23.04 0.46 -15.43
N PRO A 410 -22.21 -0.54 -15.09
CA PRO A 410 -21.68 -1.51 -16.05
C PRO A 410 -22.74 -2.26 -16.88
N ASN A 411 -23.94 -2.45 -16.31
CA ASN A 411 -25.08 -3.10 -16.94
C ASN A 411 -26.29 -2.15 -17.04
N GLY A 412 -26.07 -0.83 -16.93
CA GLY A 412 -27.15 0.14 -17.03
C GLY A 412 -27.61 0.31 -18.47
N ASP A 413 -28.90 0.61 -18.67
CA ASP A 413 -29.50 0.70 -20.01
C ASP A 413 -28.82 1.75 -20.89
N GLY A 414 -28.36 2.88 -20.32
CA GLY A 414 -27.63 3.92 -21.05
C GLY A 414 -26.25 3.45 -21.48
N THR A 415 -25.55 2.69 -20.62
CA THR A 415 -24.29 2.04 -20.97
C THR A 415 -24.47 1.04 -22.12
N MET A 416 -25.52 0.21 -22.06
CA MET A 416 -25.81 -0.77 -23.10
C MET A 416 -26.23 -0.11 -24.42
N ALA A 417 -27.02 0.96 -24.37
CA ALA A 417 -27.40 1.73 -25.56
C ALA A 417 -26.19 2.37 -26.25
N ALA A 418 -25.27 2.97 -25.48
CA ALA A 418 -24.03 3.51 -26.02
C ALA A 418 -23.13 2.41 -26.64
N GLN A 419 -23.00 1.27 -25.96
CA GLN A 419 -22.18 0.15 -26.44
C GLN A 419 -22.72 -0.46 -27.74
N ARG A 420 -24.05 -0.56 -27.90
CA ARG A 420 -24.69 -1.08 -29.12
C ARG A 420 -24.31 -0.30 -30.37
N VAL A 421 -24.05 1.00 -30.25
CA VAL A 421 -23.64 1.88 -31.37
C VAL A 421 -22.13 2.12 -31.41
N GLY A 422 -21.34 1.28 -30.73
CA GLY A 422 -19.88 1.32 -30.74
C GLY A 422 -19.24 2.42 -29.87
N LEU A 423 -20.00 3.06 -28.97
CA LEU A 423 -19.47 4.11 -28.08
C LEU A 423 -18.93 3.50 -26.77
N THR A 424 -17.74 3.93 -26.37
CA THR A 424 -17.08 3.50 -25.13
C THR A 424 -17.02 4.61 -24.09
N ASN A 425 -17.04 4.24 -22.82
CA ASN A 425 -16.97 5.13 -21.64
C ASN A 425 -18.03 6.26 -21.68
N PRO A 426 -19.33 5.94 -21.76
CA PRO A 426 -20.35 6.97 -21.75
C PRO A 426 -20.41 7.68 -20.39
N SER A 427 -20.67 8.99 -20.41
CA SER A 427 -20.86 9.82 -19.21
C SER A 427 -22.07 10.73 -19.36
N ALA A 428 -23.03 10.60 -18.45
CA ALA A 428 -24.23 11.43 -18.42
C ALA A 428 -23.89 12.91 -18.17
N LEU A 429 -24.53 13.81 -18.89
CA LEU A 429 -24.43 15.26 -18.70
C LEU A 429 -25.69 15.84 -18.05
N MET A 430 -26.86 15.48 -18.56
CA MET A 430 -28.16 15.98 -18.12
C MET A 430 -29.27 15.04 -18.57
N ILE A 431 -30.38 15.03 -17.83
CA ILE A 431 -31.60 14.26 -18.11
C ILE A 431 -32.78 15.22 -18.22
N ILE A 432 -33.79 14.88 -19.03
CA ILE A 432 -35.08 15.58 -18.98
C ILE A 432 -35.72 15.30 -17.62
N ASN A 433 -36.21 16.35 -16.95
CA ASN A 433 -36.88 16.22 -15.66
C ASN A 433 -38.08 15.29 -15.77
N ALA A 434 -38.35 14.51 -14.71
CA ALA A 434 -39.48 13.59 -14.67
C ALA A 434 -40.83 14.30 -14.95
N GLU A 435 -40.97 15.56 -14.51
CA GLU A 435 -42.16 16.39 -14.75
C GLU A 435 -42.32 16.83 -16.22
N SER A 436 -41.26 16.76 -17.02
CA SER A 436 -41.22 17.13 -18.45
C SER A 436 -41.14 15.93 -19.38
N GLY A 437 -41.32 14.72 -18.84
CA GLY A 437 -41.40 13.49 -19.62
C GLY A 437 -40.20 12.54 -19.48
N GLY A 438 -39.17 12.83 -18.67
CA GLY A 438 -38.19 11.84 -18.14
C GLY A 438 -37.38 10.95 -19.09
N ASP A 439 -37.57 11.05 -20.40
CA ASP A 439 -37.29 9.94 -21.34
C ASP A 439 -36.02 10.15 -22.20
N ALA A 440 -35.16 11.10 -21.86
CA ALA A 440 -33.93 11.31 -22.61
C ALA A 440 -32.74 11.79 -21.78
N TYR A 441 -31.56 11.31 -22.16
CA TYR A 441 -30.28 11.74 -21.62
C TYR A 441 -29.44 12.43 -22.68
N LEU A 442 -28.82 13.54 -22.29
CA LEU A 442 -27.64 14.07 -22.97
C LEU A 442 -26.39 13.44 -22.33
N PHE A 443 -25.48 12.89 -23.13
CA PHE A 443 -24.28 12.23 -22.63
C PHE A 443 -23.10 12.42 -23.58
N THR A 444 -21.89 12.12 -23.10
CA THR A 444 -20.66 12.09 -23.89
C THR A 444 -20.08 10.69 -23.91
N ALA A 445 -19.19 10.42 -24.85
CA ALA A 445 -18.41 9.19 -24.90
C ALA A 445 -16.93 9.51 -25.17
N SER A 446 -16.10 8.48 -25.31
CA SER A 446 -14.64 8.62 -25.54
C SER A 446 -14.27 9.47 -26.77
N THR A 447 -15.19 9.68 -27.70
CA THR A 447 -15.02 10.53 -28.89
C THR A 447 -15.08 12.03 -28.59
N GLY A 448 -15.61 12.44 -27.44
CA GLY A 448 -15.76 13.84 -27.05
C GLY A 448 -16.94 14.56 -27.67
N LYS A 449 -17.71 13.88 -28.49
CA LYS A 449 -18.95 14.41 -29.06
C LYS A 449 -20.09 14.31 -28.04
N VAL A 450 -21.16 15.06 -28.30
CA VAL A 450 -22.39 15.04 -27.50
C VAL A 450 -23.43 14.17 -28.18
N TYR A 451 -24.08 13.33 -27.40
CA TYR A 451 -25.07 12.38 -27.83
C TYR A 451 -26.38 12.57 -27.06
N LEU A 452 -27.49 12.20 -27.70
CA LEU A 452 -28.80 12.07 -27.08
C LEU A 452 -29.18 10.60 -27.07
N TRP A 453 -29.45 10.04 -25.89
CA TRP A 453 -30.06 8.73 -25.74
C TRP A 453 -31.56 8.90 -25.47
N ASN A 454 -32.40 8.36 -26.35
CA ASN A 454 -33.84 8.26 -26.13
C ASN A 454 -34.13 6.95 -25.37
N MET A 455 -34.62 7.06 -24.15
CA MET A 455 -34.85 5.91 -23.27
C MET A 455 -36.03 5.05 -23.73
N VAL A 456 -37.01 5.63 -24.42
CA VAL A 456 -38.21 4.92 -24.88
C VAL A 456 -37.89 4.05 -26.08
N THR A 457 -37.15 4.57 -27.06
CA THR A 457 -36.79 3.83 -28.28
C THR A 457 -35.47 3.07 -28.14
N GLY A 458 -34.65 3.43 -27.15
CA GLY A 458 -33.30 2.90 -26.99
C GLY A 458 -32.31 3.41 -28.04
N GLU A 459 -32.70 4.41 -28.84
CA GLU A 459 -31.91 4.98 -29.93
C GLU A 459 -30.89 6.00 -29.42
N VAL A 460 -29.74 6.06 -30.09
CA VAL A 460 -28.68 7.04 -29.80
C VAL A 460 -28.47 7.94 -31.01
N PHE A 461 -28.55 9.25 -30.77
CA PHE A 461 -28.32 10.28 -31.77
C PHE A 461 -27.02 11.04 -31.48
N GLU A 462 -26.22 11.31 -32.51
CA GLU A 462 -25.08 12.24 -32.45
C GLU A 462 -25.53 13.64 -32.88
N TYR A 463 -25.18 14.68 -32.12
CA TYR A 463 -25.39 16.06 -32.55
C TYR A 463 -24.33 16.47 -33.57
N THR A 464 -24.77 16.94 -34.74
CA THR A 464 -23.86 17.33 -35.83
C THR A 464 -23.77 18.83 -36.03
N ASN A 465 -24.79 19.59 -35.62
CA ASN A 465 -24.77 21.05 -35.72
C ASN A 465 -25.79 21.71 -34.75
N PRO A 466 -25.32 22.50 -33.78
CA PRO A 466 -23.94 22.56 -33.27
C PRO A 466 -23.48 21.20 -32.71
N ALA A 467 -22.18 20.90 -32.84
CA ALA A 467 -21.59 19.64 -32.38
C ALA A 467 -20.95 19.74 -30.97
N ASP A 468 -20.71 20.97 -30.48
CA ASP A 468 -20.16 21.22 -29.16
C ASP A 468 -21.26 21.47 -28.11
N LEU A 469 -20.97 21.13 -26.86
CA LEU A 469 -21.94 21.22 -25.75
C LEU A 469 -22.49 22.64 -25.56
N ASN A 470 -21.65 23.67 -25.66
CA ASN A 470 -22.10 25.05 -25.42
C ASN A 470 -23.04 25.54 -26.52
N GLY A 471 -22.73 25.22 -27.78
CA GLY A 471 -23.61 25.48 -28.92
C GLY A 471 -24.96 24.76 -28.76
N ILE A 472 -24.94 23.49 -28.37
CA ILE A 472 -26.16 22.69 -28.14
C ILE A 472 -27.02 23.34 -27.06
N LEU A 473 -26.42 23.66 -25.90
CA LEU A 473 -27.12 24.31 -24.81
C LEU A 473 -27.66 25.70 -25.20
N ALA A 474 -26.94 26.46 -26.01
CA ALA A 474 -27.41 27.75 -26.52
C ALA A 474 -28.67 27.60 -27.38
N GLN A 475 -28.72 26.58 -28.25
CA GLN A 475 -29.91 26.29 -29.06
C GLN A 475 -31.07 25.78 -28.21
N MET A 476 -30.81 24.93 -27.22
CA MET A 476 -31.83 24.39 -26.30
C MET A 476 -32.48 25.47 -25.41
N ARG A 477 -31.76 26.56 -25.10
CA ARG A 477 -32.29 27.69 -24.32
C ARG A 477 -33.15 28.65 -25.13
N MET A 478 -33.20 28.52 -26.46
CA MET A 478 -34.06 29.36 -27.29
C MET A 478 -35.55 29.01 -27.08
N PRO A 479 -36.48 29.95 -27.28
CA PRO A 479 -37.91 29.65 -27.20
C PRO A 479 -38.31 28.46 -28.10
N PRO A 480 -39.34 27.69 -27.72
CA PRO A 480 -39.81 26.54 -28.51
C PRO A 480 -39.97 26.87 -30.00
N GLY A 481 -39.36 26.06 -30.86
CA GLY A 481 -39.38 26.25 -32.33
C GLY A 481 -38.39 27.26 -32.89
N LYS A 482 -37.54 27.90 -32.06
CA LYS A 482 -36.48 28.81 -32.52
C LYS A 482 -35.09 28.18 -32.55
N GLY A 483 -34.81 27.23 -31.65
CA GLY A 483 -33.56 26.48 -31.65
C GLY A 483 -33.48 25.49 -32.82
N LYS A 484 -32.29 25.32 -33.39
CA LYS A 484 -32.02 24.32 -34.43
C LYS A 484 -30.90 23.39 -33.98
N LEU A 485 -31.23 22.10 -33.87
CA LEU A 485 -30.33 21.04 -33.47
C LEU A 485 -30.38 19.94 -34.55
N ASP A 486 -29.35 19.85 -35.37
CA ASP A 486 -29.22 18.79 -36.34
C ASP A 486 -28.59 17.56 -35.66
N ARG A 487 -29.17 16.38 -35.89
CA ARG A 487 -28.74 15.11 -35.29
C ARG A 487 -28.81 13.97 -36.30
N ILE A 488 -27.91 13.00 -36.15
CA ILE A 488 -27.91 11.75 -36.93
C ILE A 488 -28.16 10.57 -36.00
N LEU A 489 -29.00 9.63 -36.45
CA LEU A 489 -29.20 8.36 -35.74
C LEU A 489 -28.00 7.45 -35.98
N LEU A 490 -27.46 6.86 -34.92
CA LEU A 490 -26.39 5.87 -35.03
C LEU A 490 -26.99 4.47 -35.16
N SER A 491 -26.40 3.66 -36.05
CA SER A 491 -26.77 2.26 -36.25
C SER A 491 -26.06 1.36 -35.25
N ASP A 492 -26.72 0.27 -34.86
CA ASP A 492 -26.10 -0.78 -34.05
C ASP A 492 -24.89 -1.38 -34.79
N THR A 493 -23.80 -1.60 -34.07
CA THR A 493 -22.61 -2.31 -34.57
C THR A 493 -22.86 -3.82 -34.47
N GLU A 494 -22.74 -4.53 -35.59
CA GLU A 494 -22.89 -6.00 -35.69
C GLU A 494 -21.94 -6.80 -34.78
#